data_AF-A0A9W8U643-F1
#
_entry.id   AF-A0A9W8U643-F1
#
_cell.length_a   1.000
_cell.length_b   1.000
_cell.length_c   1.000
_cell.angle_alpha   90.00
_cell.angle_beta   90.00
_cell.angle_gamma   90.00
#
_symmetry.space_group_name_H-M   'P 1'
#
loop_
_entity.id
_entity.type
_entity.pdbx_description
1 polymer ?
#
loop_
_entity_poly.entity_id
_entity_poly.type
_entity_poly.pdbx_seq_one_letter_code
_entity_poly.pdbx_strand_id
1 'polypeptide(L)'
;MSTPPYSTPSSPTKRKLNATGLETAIPLEVVSNTEKESRLELLGDNIKEQAAKLKDRAQRAVKDPKIDHDDLRDSWRTLLMLIVSRTNEAAEIEAHKATAAQLKTTVEQLDQSREEHQAWFFLALIGDWCSGIHDRFKKDEGHVGHLWRGQLKKVLKKKGLSAVDADHEARSYTDFVAASGFQATKTLGLLQPELQSIEDWNANGKTGEAPATPDRNDTFHNARPELLDFLDDAGNVDWDGVWAACQERKSTARLYFEQGRLTASQLHQIRKVVDLWFRVHVSGWNEDGSPILSGPIINMVAKMVNERAKASSKPPVKIPDSPWYEGKWDNLQEEVLRSVSF
;
A
#
# COMPACT_ATOMS: atom_id res chain seq x y z
N MET A 1 37.40 56.95 -37.71
CA MET A 1 36.54 55.75 -37.86
C MET A 1 35.13 56.22 -38.07
N SER A 2 34.63 56.09 -39.30
CA SER A 2 33.33 56.57 -39.74
C SER A 2 32.23 55.65 -39.23
N THR A 3 31.30 56.20 -38.46
CA THR A 3 30.02 55.59 -38.11
C THR A 3 29.15 55.47 -39.38
N PRO A 4 28.48 54.33 -39.62
CA PRO A 4 27.58 54.19 -40.76
C PRO A 4 26.35 55.10 -40.59
N PRO A 5 25.79 55.63 -41.70
CA PRO A 5 24.59 56.46 -41.61
C PRO A 5 23.39 55.60 -41.21
N TYR A 6 22.60 56.16 -40.30
CA TYR A 6 21.32 55.64 -39.84
C TYR A 6 20.38 55.51 -41.04
N SER A 7 20.01 54.28 -41.42
CA SER A 7 18.94 54.04 -42.39
C SER A 7 17.61 54.47 -41.76
N THR A 8 17.06 55.58 -42.24
CA THR A 8 15.66 55.95 -41.99
C THR A 8 14.73 54.80 -42.39
N PRO A 9 13.75 54.41 -41.56
CA PRO A 9 12.75 53.45 -41.98
C PRO A 9 12.00 54.03 -43.18
N SER A 10 12.03 53.34 -44.31
CA SER A 10 11.17 53.64 -45.45
C SER A 10 9.73 53.73 -44.94
N SER A 11 9.11 54.90 -45.09
CA SER A 11 7.69 55.07 -44.83
C SER A 11 6.90 53.99 -45.58
N PRO A 12 5.82 53.42 -45.01
CA PRO A 12 5.01 52.46 -45.72
C PRO A 12 4.48 53.14 -46.98
N THR A 13 4.85 52.60 -48.14
CA THR A 13 4.38 53.07 -49.45
C THR A 13 2.86 53.10 -49.41
N LYS A 14 2.25 54.30 -49.41
CA LYS A 14 0.80 54.47 -49.49
C LYS A 14 0.33 53.72 -50.73
N ARG A 15 -0.38 52.59 -50.54
CA ARG A 15 -1.01 51.85 -51.64
C ARG A 15 -1.97 52.82 -52.34
N LYS A 16 -1.91 52.85 -53.67
CA LYS A 16 -2.79 53.68 -54.49
C LYS A 16 -4.22 53.15 -54.34
N LEU A 17 -5.13 54.02 -53.88
CA LEU A 17 -6.57 53.77 -53.86
C LEU A 17 -7.06 53.52 -55.29
N ASN A 18 -7.66 52.35 -55.53
CA ASN A 18 -8.33 52.06 -56.79
C ASN A 18 -9.62 52.90 -56.87
N ALA A 19 -9.67 53.80 -57.85
CA ALA A 19 -10.82 54.63 -58.14
C ALA A 19 -11.81 53.89 -59.04
N THR A 20 -12.49 52.88 -58.53
CA THR A 20 -13.56 52.18 -59.25
C THR A 20 -14.66 51.72 -58.29
N GLY A 21 -15.76 52.47 -58.22
CA GLY A 21 -17.02 52.06 -57.58
C GLY A 21 -17.01 51.96 -56.06
N LEU A 22 -18.16 52.20 -55.43
CA LEU A 22 -18.41 51.90 -54.02
C LEU A 22 -18.46 50.37 -53.85
N GLU A 23 -17.29 49.73 -53.72
CA GLU A 23 -17.19 48.30 -53.44
C GLU A 23 -17.50 48.05 -51.94
N THR A 24 -18.78 48.10 -51.59
CA THR A 24 -19.28 48.01 -50.19
C THR A 24 -19.26 46.58 -49.63
N ALA A 25 -18.94 45.58 -50.45
CA ALA A 25 -18.94 44.18 -50.06
C ALA A 25 -17.98 43.89 -48.90
N ILE A 26 -16.75 44.41 -48.96
CA ILE A 26 -15.71 44.15 -47.95
C ILE A 26 -16.08 44.79 -46.59
N PRO A 27 -16.46 46.08 -46.51
CA PRO A 27 -16.93 46.67 -45.26
C PRO A 27 -18.15 45.95 -44.65
N LEU A 28 -19.14 45.58 -45.47
CA LEU A 28 -20.34 44.88 -45.00
C LEU A 28 -20.03 43.46 -44.49
N GLU A 29 -19.09 42.77 -45.14
CA GLU A 29 -18.60 41.46 -44.70
C GLU A 29 -17.91 41.56 -43.33
N VAL A 30 -17.03 42.54 -43.14
CA VAL A 30 -16.33 42.75 -41.85
C VAL A 30 -17.32 43.08 -40.73
N VAL A 31 -18.35 43.92 -40.99
CA VAL A 31 -19.41 44.20 -40.00
C VAL A 31 -20.15 42.92 -39.62
N SER A 32 -20.65 42.16 -40.60
CA SER A 32 -21.37 40.90 -40.37
C SER A 32 -20.51 39.88 -39.62
N ASN A 33 -19.24 39.73 -39.98
CA ASN A 33 -18.35 38.75 -39.36
C ASN A 33 -18.01 39.14 -37.92
N THR A 34 -17.81 40.43 -37.64
CA THR A 34 -17.57 40.91 -36.28
C THR A 34 -18.81 40.68 -35.39
N GLU A 35 -20.02 40.83 -35.93
CA GLU A 35 -21.27 40.59 -35.20
C GLU A 35 -21.54 39.09 -34.94
N LYS A 36 -21.10 38.22 -35.85
CA LYS A 36 -21.33 36.77 -35.75
C LYS A 36 -20.24 36.02 -34.97
N GLU A 37 -19.11 36.66 -34.67
CA GLU A 37 -17.99 36.03 -33.97
C GLU A 37 -18.28 35.91 -32.47
N SER A 38 -18.96 34.82 -32.10
CA SER A 38 -19.43 34.55 -30.73
C SER A 38 -18.31 34.44 -29.70
N ARG A 39 -17.08 34.14 -30.13
CA ARG A 39 -15.91 34.01 -29.24
C ARG A 39 -15.47 35.34 -28.66
N LEU A 40 -15.81 36.47 -29.29
CA LEU A 40 -15.50 37.80 -28.76
C LEU A 40 -16.04 38.00 -27.34
N GLU A 41 -17.21 37.44 -27.03
CA GLU A 41 -17.83 37.57 -25.71
C GLU A 41 -17.05 36.87 -24.59
N LEU A 42 -16.30 35.83 -24.94
CA LEU A 42 -15.50 35.01 -24.03
C LEU A 42 -14.06 35.53 -23.87
N LEU A 43 -13.69 36.59 -24.61
CA LEU A 43 -12.34 37.15 -24.64
C LEU A 43 -12.26 38.47 -23.87
N GLY A 44 -11.05 38.85 -23.44
CA GLY A 44 -10.83 40.04 -22.62
C GLY A 44 -11.19 41.36 -23.31
N ASP A 45 -11.46 42.39 -22.50
CA ASP A 45 -12.00 43.69 -22.92
C ASP A 45 -11.22 44.35 -24.06
N ASN A 46 -9.90 44.16 -24.13
CA ASN A 46 -9.06 44.72 -25.19
C ASN A 46 -9.41 44.15 -26.59
N ILE A 47 -9.73 42.85 -26.68
CA ILE A 47 -10.11 42.22 -27.96
C ILE A 47 -11.51 42.67 -28.37
N LYS A 48 -12.43 42.79 -27.40
CA LYS A 48 -13.77 43.37 -27.61
C LYS A 48 -13.67 44.81 -28.11
N GLU A 49 -12.77 45.61 -27.52
CA GLU A 49 -12.54 46.99 -27.91
C GLU A 49 -11.95 47.10 -29.33
N GLN A 50 -11.00 46.22 -29.69
CA GLN A 50 -10.46 46.16 -31.06
C GLN A 50 -11.52 45.75 -32.09
N ALA A 51 -12.39 44.79 -31.75
CA ALA A 51 -13.51 44.39 -32.58
C ALA A 51 -14.51 45.54 -32.78
N ALA A 52 -14.86 46.27 -31.71
CA ALA A 52 -15.73 47.44 -31.78
C ALA A 52 -15.14 48.55 -32.67
N LYS A 53 -13.86 48.88 -32.48
CA LYS A 53 -13.14 49.87 -33.31
C LYS A 53 -13.09 49.47 -34.78
N LEU A 54 -12.89 48.18 -35.07
CA LEU A 54 -12.90 47.65 -36.43
C LEU A 54 -14.29 47.71 -37.06
N LYS A 55 -15.34 47.35 -36.30
CA LYS A 55 -16.74 47.44 -36.72
C LYS A 55 -17.12 48.88 -37.06
N ASP A 56 -16.80 49.84 -36.20
CA ASP A 56 -17.07 51.27 -36.44
C ASP A 56 -16.35 51.79 -37.68
N ARG A 57 -15.09 51.37 -37.89
CA ARG A 57 -14.32 51.74 -39.08
C ARG A 57 -14.92 51.13 -40.35
N ALA A 58 -15.37 49.88 -40.31
CA ALA A 58 -16.03 49.22 -41.41
C ALA A 58 -17.40 49.88 -41.74
N GLN A 59 -18.21 50.23 -40.73
CA GLN A 59 -19.46 50.96 -40.92
C GLN A 59 -19.25 52.34 -41.59
N ARG A 60 -18.14 53.03 -41.28
CA ARG A 60 -17.77 54.28 -41.96
C ARG A 60 -17.34 54.05 -43.41
N ALA A 61 -16.59 52.99 -43.69
CA ALA A 61 -16.12 52.66 -45.04
C ALA A 61 -17.24 52.32 -46.02
N VAL A 62 -18.39 51.84 -45.54
CA VAL A 62 -19.61 51.68 -46.38
C VAL A 62 -20.04 53.02 -47.01
N LYS A 63 -19.77 54.15 -46.33
CA LYS A 63 -20.22 55.49 -46.73
C LYS A 63 -19.08 56.38 -47.26
N ASP A 64 -17.83 56.03 -46.99
CA ASP A 64 -16.65 56.79 -47.40
C ASP A 64 -15.65 55.92 -48.20
N PRO A 65 -15.61 56.07 -49.53
CA PRO A 65 -14.71 55.30 -50.40
C PRO A 65 -13.23 55.67 -50.27
N LYS A 66 -12.86 56.66 -49.44
CA LYS A 66 -11.46 56.99 -49.14
C LYS A 66 -10.82 56.07 -48.10
N ILE A 67 -11.63 55.27 -47.40
CA ILE A 67 -11.13 54.32 -46.41
C ILE A 67 -10.59 53.08 -47.14
N ASP A 68 -9.37 52.66 -46.79
CA ASP A 68 -8.71 51.52 -47.41
C ASP A 68 -9.41 50.20 -47.04
N HIS A 69 -10.04 49.56 -48.03
CA HIS A 69 -10.74 48.29 -47.84
C HIS A 69 -9.78 47.11 -47.63
N ASP A 70 -8.54 47.17 -48.12
CA ASP A 70 -7.53 46.14 -47.88
C ASP A 70 -7.06 46.21 -46.41
N ASP A 71 -6.88 47.41 -45.85
CA ASP A 71 -6.56 47.61 -44.44
C ASP A 71 -7.65 47.04 -43.51
N LEU A 72 -8.93 47.18 -43.88
CA LEU A 72 -10.04 46.57 -43.14
C LEU A 72 -9.98 45.04 -43.15
N ARG A 73 -9.70 44.45 -44.31
CA ARG A 73 -9.59 43.00 -44.45
C ARG A 73 -8.39 42.44 -43.68
N ASP A 74 -7.24 43.11 -43.75
CA ASP A 74 -6.03 42.70 -43.03
C ASP A 74 -6.18 42.90 -41.51
N SER A 75 -6.85 43.97 -41.08
CA SER A 75 -7.22 44.19 -39.68
C SER A 75 -8.16 43.08 -39.17
N TRP A 76 -9.16 42.66 -39.95
CA TRP A 76 -10.06 41.57 -39.60
C TRP A 76 -9.32 40.23 -39.48
N ARG A 77 -8.43 39.91 -40.44
CA ARG A 77 -7.58 38.70 -40.37
C ARG A 77 -6.69 38.70 -39.13
N THR A 78 -6.11 39.84 -38.79
CA THR A 78 -5.25 39.98 -37.60
C THR A 78 -6.06 39.74 -36.32
N LEU A 79 -7.25 40.31 -36.22
CA LEU A 79 -8.16 40.09 -35.10
C LEU A 79 -8.57 38.62 -34.99
N LEU A 80 -8.89 37.96 -36.10
CA LEU A 80 -9.18 36.53 -36.12
C LEU A 80 -8.02 35.68 -35.62
N MET A 81 -6.78 35.95 -36.04
CA MET A 81 -5.60 35.24 -35.53
C MET A 81 -5.45 35.41 -34.01
N LEU A 82 -5.72 36.61 -33.49
CA LEU A 82 -5.67 36.89 -32.07
C LEU A 82 -6.76 36.13 -31.29
N ILE A 83 -8.00 36.11 -31.81
CA ILE A 83 -9.12 35.33 -31.27
C ILE A 83 -8.77 33.84 -31.23
N VAL A 84 -8.23 33.31 -32.33
CA VAL A 84 -7.76 31.92 -32.44
C VAL A 84 -6.71 31.61 -31.39
N SER A 85 -5.66 32.42 -31.33
CA SER A 85 -4.56 32.25 -30.37
C SER A 85 -5.06 32.25 -28.92
N ARG A 86 -5.90 33.21 -28.53
CA ARG A 86 -6.36 33.35 -27.15
C ARG A 86 -7.31 32.25 -26.69
N THR A 87 -8.21 31.79 -27.56
CA THR A 87 -9.08 30.66 -27.18
C THR A 87 -8.30 29.37 -27.08
N ASN A 88 -7.31 29.13 -27.95
CA ASN A 88 -6.44 27.97 -27.84
C ASN A 88 -5.64 28.01 -26.52
N GLU A 89 -5.06 29.16 -26.18
CA GLU A 89 -4.36 29.37 -24.91
C GLU A 89 -5.28 29.13 -23.70
N ALA A 90 -6.51 29.63 -23.71
CA ALA A 90 -7.48 29.40 -22.64
C ALA A 90 -7.84 27.92 -22.50
N ALA A 91 -8.04 27.21 -23.63
CA ALA A 91 -8.30 25.78 -23.64
C ALA A 91 -7.12 24.97 -23.09
N GLU A 92 -5.88 25.34 -23.46
CA GLU A 92 -4.66 24.72 -22.93
C GLU A 92 -4.51 24.94 -21.42
N ILE A 93 -4.81 26.15 -20.92
CA ILE A 93 -4.79 26.46 -19.48
C ILE A 93 -5.79 25.58 -18.72
N GLU A 94 -7.01 25.44 -19.21
CA GLU A 94 -8.02 24.59 -18.57
C GLU A 94 -7.63 23.11 -18.62
N ALA A 95 -7.06 22.64 -19.74
CA ALA A 95 -6.51 21.29 -19.83
C ALA A 95 -5.38 21.06 -18.81
N HIS A 96 -4.44 22.00 -18.68
CA HIS A 96 -3.37 21.92 -17.69
C HIS A 96 -3.88 21.92 -16.25
N LYS A 97 -4.90 22.73 -15.92
CA LYS A 97 -5.54 22.72 -14.59
C LYS A 97 -6.18 21.36 -14.30
N ALA A 98 -6.88 20.78 -15.27
CA ALA A 98 -7.47 19.46 -15.13
C ALA A 98 -6.40 18.37 -14.89
N THR A 99 -5.31 18.40 -15.66
CA THR A 99 -4.17 17.48 -15.47
C THR A 99 -3.51 17.67 -14.09
N ALA A 100 -3.32 18.91 -13.64
CA ALA A 100 -2.75 19.20 -12.32
C ALA A 100 -3.64 18.68 -11.18
N ALA A 101 -4.97 18.83 -11.31
CA ALA A 101 -5.92 18.28 -10.34
C ALA A 101 -5.87 16.74 -10.31
N GLN A 102 -5.79 16.08 -11.47
CA GLN A 102 -5.64 14.62 -11.54
C GLN A 102 -4.33 14.14 -10.91
N LEU A 103 -3.20 14.78 -11.23
CA LEU A 103 -1.90 14.47 -10.64
C LEU A 103 -1.92 14.59 -9.12
N LYS A 104 -2.57 15.62 -8.58
CA LYS A 104 -2.72 15.80 -7.13
C LYS A 104 -3.45 14.62 -6.50
N THR A 105 -4.59 14.23 -7.06
CA THR A 105 -5.34 13.06 -6.58
C THR A 105 -4.52 11.77 -6.66
N THR A 106 -3.77 11.56 -7.75
CA THR A 106 -2.90 10.39 -7.89
C THR A 106 -1.79 10.37 -6.83
N VAL A 107 -1.17 11.51 -6.54
CA VAL A 107 -0.15 11.60 -5.47
C VAL A 107 -0.75 11.24 -4.11
N GLU A 108 -1.93 11.79 -3.78
CA GLU A 108 -2.62 11.47 -2.51
C GLU A 108 -2.95 9.96 -2.41
N GLN A 109 -3.39 9.34 -3.50
CA GLN A 109 -3.66 7.88 -3.54
C GLN A 109 -2.39 7.04 -3.38
N LEU A 110 -1.28 7.46 -4.00
CA LEU A 110 0.01 6.77 -3.87
C LEU A 110 0.55 6.87 -2.44
N ASP A 111 0.40 8.02 -1.79
CA ASP A 111 0.80 8.20 -0.39
C ASP A 111 -0.03 7.29 0.54
N GLN A 112 -1.35 7.21 0.34
CA GLN A 112 -2.20 6.29 1.10
C GLN A 112 -1.80 4.81 0.87
N SER A 113 -1.63 4.40 -0.38
CA SER A 113 -1.19 3.03 -0.70
C SER A 113 0.17 2.70 -0.09
N ARG A 114 1.09 3.67 -0.06
CA ARG A 114 2.38 3.53 0.60
C ARG A 114 2.24 3.32 2.11
N GLU A 115 1.40 4.09 2.80
CA GLU A 115 1.14 3.93 4.23
C GLU A 115 0.55 2.54 4.55
N GLU A 116 -0.43 2.09 3.76
CA GLU A 116 -1.04 0.77 3.89
C GLU A 116 -0.01 -0.34 3.69
N HIS A 117 0.82 -0.26 2.64
CA HIS A 117 1.90 -1.21 2.41
C HIS A 117 2.95 -1.22 3.52
N GLN A 118 3.31 -0.06 4.09
CA GLN A 118 4.22 0.01 5.24
C GLN A 118 3.61 -0.65 6.48
N ALA A 119 2.31 -0.50 6.71
CA ALA A 119 1.61 -1.15 7.82
C ALA A 119 1.59 -2.67 7.66
N TRP A 120 1.22 -3.17 6.48
CA TRP A 120 1.25 -4.60 6.15
C TRP A 120 2.64 -5.20 6.28
N PHE A 121 3.65 -4.52 5.72
CA PHE A 121 5.04 -4.95 5.81
C PHE A 121 5.49 -5.07 7.27
N PHE A 122 5.19 -4.07 8.11
CA PHE A 122 5.48 -4.12 9.54
C PHE A 122 4.82 -5.31 10.24
N LEU A 123 3.54 -5.58 9.97
CA LEU A 123 2.81 -6.71 10.58
C LEU A 123 3.43 -8.06 10.20
N ALA A 124 3.82 -8.22 8.92
CA ALA A 124 4.51 -9.43 8.47
C ALA A 124 5.87 -9.62 9.15
N LEU A 125 6.60 -8.53 9.45
CA LEU A 125 7.89 -8.59 10.12
C LEU A 125 7.78 -9.01 11.61
N ILE A 126 6.65 -8.78 12.27
CA ILE A 126 6.52 -8.94 13.73
C ILE A 126 5.52 -10.02 14.15
N GLY A 127 4.63 -10.44 13.25
CA GLY A 127 3.54 -11.38 13.53
C GLY A 127 3.99 -12.67 14.19
N ASP A 128 4.98 -13.35 13.59
CA ASP A 128 5.47 -14.65 14.10
C ASP A 128 6.14 -14.53 15.48
N TRP A 129 6.77 -13.40 15.76
CA TRP A 129 7.36 -13.11 17.07
C TRP A 129 6.29 -12.93 18.13
N CYS A 130 5.25 -12.14 17.83
CA CYS A 130 4.09 -11.95 18.70
C CYS A 130 3.35 -13.26 18.96
N SER A 131 3.13 -14.08 17.93
CA SER A 131 2.55 -15.43 18.06
C SER A 131 3.42 -16.32 18.95
N GLY A 132 4.74 -16.30 18.76
CA GLY A 132 5.67 -17.06 19.59
C GLY A 132 5.66 -16.67 21.08
N ILE A 133 5.50 -15.37 21.38
CA ILE A 133 5.33 -14.88 22.75
C ILE A 133 3.99 -15.36 23.32
N HIS A 134 2.90 -15.22 22.56
CA HIS A 134 1.56 -15.65 22.96
C HIS A 134 1.49 -17.14 23.27
N ASP A 135 1.98 -17.98 22.37
CA ASP A 135 2.03 -19.43 22.54
C ASP A 135 2.77 -19.83 23.81
N ARG A 136 3.82 -19.07 24.16
CA ARG A 136 4.58 -19.32 25.38
C ARG A 136 3.75 -19.00 26.63
N PHE A 137 3.15 -17.81 26.70
CA PHE A 137 2.26 -17.46 27.80
C PHE A 137 1.08 -18.44 27.92
N LYS A 138 0.56 -18.91 26.79
CA LYS A 138 -0.54 -19.87 26.78
C LYS A 138 -0.14 -21.25 27.29
N LYS A 139 1.06 -21.74 26.94
CA LYS A 139 1.61 -22.99 27.51
C LYS A 139 1.80 -22.89 29.02
N ASP A 140 2.21 -21.73 29.53
CA ASP A 140 2.45 -21.51 30.96
C ASP A 140 1.17 -21.13 31.75
N GLU A 141 0.03 -20.92 31.09
CA GLU A 141 -1.23 -20.46 31.68
C GLU A 141 -1.70 -21.35 32.84
N GLY A 142 -1.59 -22.68 32.70
CA GLY A 142 -1.96 -23.62 33.76
C GLY A 142 -1.08 -23.49 35.00
N HIS A 143 0.23 -23.26 34.80
CA HIS A 143 1.18 -23.05 35.89
C HIS A 143 0.94 -21.70 36.59
N VAL A 144 0.76 -20.63 35.82
CA VAL A 144 0.46 -19.29 36.38
C VAL A 144 -0.88 -19.31 37.12
N GLY A 145 -1.91 -19.94 36.56
CA GLY A 145 -3.19 -20.12 37.22
C GLY A 145 -3.06 -20.91 38.54
N HIS A 146 -2.18 -21.93 38.58
CA HIS A 146 -1.88 -22.64 39.82
C HIS A 146 -1.21 -21.74 40.87
N LEU A 147 -0.19 -20.95 40.48
CA LEU A 147 0.49 -20.00 41.38
C LEU A 147 -0.47 -18.94 41.91
N TRP A 148 -1.30 -18.37 41.04
CA TRP A 148 -2.29 -17.37 41.38
C TRP A 148 -3.32 -17.92 42.39
N ARG A 149 -3.88 -19.12 42.16
CA ARG A 149 -4.75 -19.80 43.14
C ARG A 149 -4.03 -20.05 44.47
N GLY A 150 -2.75 -20.41 44.41
CA GLY A 150 -1.92 -20.56 45.60
C GLY A 150 -1.76 -19.27 46.41
N GLN A 151 -1.61 -18.12 45.74
CA GLN A 151 -1.58 -16.82 46.41
C GLN A 151 -2.95 -16.40 46.94
N LEU A 152 -4.01 -16.59 46.15
CA LEU A 152 -5.38 -16.29 46.56
C LEU A 152 -5.76 -17.07 47.83
N LYS A 153 -5.42 -18.36 47.89
CA LYS A 153 -5.57 -19.18 49.10
C LYS A 153 -4.85 -18.58 50.31
N LYS A 154 -3.60 -18.11 50.16
CA LYS A 154 -2.86 -17.46 51.26
C LYS A 154 -3.57 -16.20 51.74
N VAL A 155 -4.09 -15.39 50.82
CA VAL A 155 -4.85 -14.17 51.14
C VAL A 155 -6.15 -14.51 51.88
N LEU A 156 -6.92 -15.48 51.39
CA LEU A 156 -8.18 -15.91 51.99
C LEU A 156 -7.98 -16.49 53.41
N LYS A 157 -6.93 -17.29 53.62
CA LYS A 157 -6.54 -17.77 54.95
C LYS A 157 -6.22 -16.62 55.90
N LYS A 158 -5.48 -15.60 55.42
CA LYS A 158 -5.15 -14.41 56.23
C LYS A 158 -6.39 -13.60 56.60
N LYS A 159 -7.46 -13.67 55.79
CA LYS A 159 -8.76 -13.05 56.05
C LYS A 159 -9.68 -13.89 56.94
N GLY A 160 -9.22 -15.01 57.48
CA GLY A 160 -9.96 -15.82 58.47
C GLY A 160 -10.67 -17.05 57.91
N LEU A 161 -10.54 -17.36 56.62
CA LEU A 161 -11.06 -18.63 56.08
C LEU A 161 -10.22 -19.81 56.56
N SER A 162 -10.89 -20.94 56.79
CA SER A 162 -10.22 -22.21 57.04
C SER A 162 -9.36 -22.61 55.83
N ALA A 163 -8.37 -23.48 56.04
CA ALA A 163 -7.49 -23.92 54.96
C ALA A 163 -8.24 -24.69 53.85
N VAL A 164 -9.36 -25.32 54.18
CA VAL A 164 -10.21 -26.08 53.27
C VAL A 164 -11.10 -25.14 52.48
N ASP A 165 -11.78 -24.20 53.14
CA ASP A 165 -12.68 -23.25 52.48
C ASP A 165 -11.91 -22.29 51.57
N ALA A 166 -10.73 -21.84 52.00
CA ALA A 166 -9.85 -21.02 51.17
C ALA A 166 -9.33 -21.75 49.92
N ASP A 167 -9.16 -23.08 49.98
CA ASP A 167 -8.76 -23.88 48.82
C ASP A 167 -9.93 -24.10 47.86
N HIS A 168 -11.11 -24.40 48.41
CA HIS A 168 -12.34 -24.55 47.64
C HIS A 168 -12.70 -23.26 46.91
N GLU A 169 -12.68 -22.13 47.62
CA GLU A 169 -12.93 -20.81 47.07
C GLU A 169 -11.86 -20.43 46.04
N ALA A 170 -10.57 -20.64 46.29
CA ALA A 170 -9.55 -20.31 45.29
C ALA A 170 -9.68 -21.15 44.00
N ARG A 171 -10.20 -22.37 44.07
CA ARG A 171 -10.43 -23.25 42.91
C ARG A 171 -11.71 -22.93 42.14
N SER A 172 -12.66 -22.20 42.72
CA SER A 172 -13.89 -21.79 42.03
C SER A 172 -13.63 -20.75 40.94
N TYR A 173 -12.52 -20.01 41.05
CA TYR A 173 -12.04 -19.09 40.01
C TYR A 173 -11.36 -19.87 38.88
N THR A 174 -12.18 -20.27 37.91
CA THR A 174 -11.80 -20.99 36.68
C THR A 174 -11.60 -20.05 35.48
N ASP A 175 -11.91 -18.77 35.66
CA ASP A 175 -11.86 -17.69 34.67
C ASP A 175 -10.45 -17.11 34.47
N PHE A 176 -9.43 -17.65 35.14
CA PHE A 176 -8.05 -17.23 34.91
C PHE A 176 -7.62 -17.56 33.49
N VAL A 177 -7.48 -16.52 32.67
CA VAL A 177 -6.94 -16.58 31.31
C VAL A 177 -5.72 -15.66 31.25
N ALA A 178 -4.54 -16.23 31.02
CA ALA A 178 -3.29 -15.47 30.91
C ALA A 178 -3.20 -14.73 29.57
N ALA A 179 -3.76 -15.32 28.51
CA ALA A 179 -3.93 -14.69 27.22
C ALA A 179 -5.17 -15.27 26.52
N SER A 180 -6.05 -14.40 26.03
CA SER A 180 -7.14 -14.78 25.13
C SER A 180 -6.52 -15.32 23.85
N GLY A 181 -6.96 -16.48 23.36
CA GLY A 181 -6.54 -16.93 22.03
C GLY A 181 -6.89 -15.84 21.01
N PHE A 182 -6.01 -15.59 20.03
CA PHE A 182 -6.42 -14.87 18.84
C PHE A 182 -7.65 -15.62 18.30
N GLN A 183 -8.81 -14.97 18.23
CA GLN A 183 -10.00 -15.63 17.70
C GLN A 183 -9.67 -16.02 16.26
N ALA A 184 -9.35 -17.30 16.04
CA ALA A 184 -9.05 -17.85 14.74
C ALA A 184 -10.17 -17.49 13.76
N THR A 185 -11.41 -17.40 14.24
CA THR A 185 -12.60 -16.92 13.53
C THR A 185 -12.48 -15.47 13.03
N LYS A 186 -11.89 -14.56 13.80
CA LYS A 186 -11.68 -13.16 13.40
C LYS A 186 -10.57 -13.04 12.36
N THR A 187 -9.50 -13.82 12.51
CA THR A 187 -8.39 -13.87 11.54
C THR A 187 -8.84 -14.55 10.24
N LEU A 188 -9.58 -15.66 10.35
CA LEU A 188 -10.21 -16.35 9.24
C LEU A 188 -11.20 -15.43 8.52
N GLY A 189 -12.03 -14.67 9.25
CA GLY A 189 -12.95 -13.70 8.65
C GLY A 189 -12.26 -12.57 7.87
N LEU A 190 -11.05 -12.18 8.26
CA LEU A 190 -10.23 -11.20 7.52
C LEU A 190 -9.56 -11.82 6.29
N LEU A 191 -9.18 -13.10 6.35
CA LEU A 191 -8.54 -13.84 5.25
C LEU A 191 -9.54 -14.49 4.28
N GLN A 192 -10.81 -14.64 4.69
CA GLN A 192 -11.86 -15.32 3.93
C GLN A 192 -12.03 -14.74 2.51
N PRO A 193 -12.02 -13.40 2.31
CA PRO A 193 -12.12 -12.83 0.96
C PRO A 193 -10.93 -13.17 0.07
N GLU A 194 -9.72 -13.23 0.64
CA GLU A 194 -8.49 -13.61 -0.09
C GLU A 194 -8.50 -15.09 -0.45
N LEU A 195 -8.88 -15.96 0.50
CA LEU A 195 -9.04 -17.39 0.27
C LEU A 195 -10.08 -17.66 -0.83
N GLN A 196 -11.22 -16.95 -0.79
CA GLN A 196 -12.24 -17.05 -1.83
C GLN A 196 -11.70 -16.60 -3.19
N SER A 197 -10.93 -15.51 -3.24
CA SER A 197 -10.32 -15.03 -4.49
C SER A 197 -9.34 -16.05 -5.10
N ILE A 198 -8.59 -16.79 -4.27
CA ILE A 198 -7.71 -17.88 -4.72
C ILE A 198 -8.52 -19.07 -5.23
N GLU A 199 -9.58 -19.45 -4.53
CA GLU A 199 -10.49 -20.52 -4.96
C GLU A 199 -11.13 -20.18 -6.31
N ASP A 200 -11.61 -18.95 -6.48
CA ASP A 200 -12.19 -18.46 -7.72
C ASP A 200 -11.16 -18.42 -8.87
N TRP A 201 -9.93 -17.99 -8.60
CA TRP A 201 -8.84 -18.01 -9.60
C TRP A 201 -8.47 -19.43 -10.02
N ASN A 202 -8.36 -20.36 -9.07
CA ASN A 202 -8.10 -21.77 -9.35
C ASN A 202 -9.25 -22.42 -10.14
N ALA A 203 -10.50 -22.12 -9.78
CA ALA A 203 -11.68 -22.63 -10.47
C ALA A 203 -11.76 -22.13 -11.93
N ASN A 204 -11.25 -20.93 -12.20
CA ASN A 204 -11.17 -20.35 -13.55
C ASN A 204 -9.90 -20.76 -14.32
N GLY A 205 -9.28 -21.90 -13.94
CA GLY A 205 -8.12 -22.44 -14.63
C GLY A 205 -6.86 -21.58 -14.54
N LYS A 206 -6.77 -20.74 -13.49
CA LYS A 206 -5.63 -19.82 -13.26
C LYS A 206 -5.43 -18.81 -14.39
N THR A 207 -6.51 -18.45 -15.10
CA THR A 207 -6.49 -17.46 -16.18
C THR A 207 -6.70 -16.05 -15.62
N GLY A 208 -6.02 -15.04 -16.19
CA GLY A 208 -6.06 -13.64 -15.72
C GLY A 208 -4.89 -13.25 -14.81
N GLU A 209 -4.96 -12.05 -14.23
CA GLU A 209 -3.97 -11.55 -13.27
C GLU A 209 -4.07 -12.38 -11.98
N ALA A 210 -2.95 -12.98 -11.56
CA ALA A 210 -2.93 -13.78 -10.34
C ALA A 210 -3.37 -12.88 -9.16
N PRO A 211 -4.27 -13.35 -8.29
CA PRO A 211 -4.59 -12.61 -7.08
C PRO A 211 -3.29 -12.34 -6.32
N ALA A 212 -3.20 -11.15 -5.72
CA ALA A 212 -2.04 -10.70 -4.96
C ALA A 212 -1.91 -11.48 -3.64
N THR A 213 -1.82 -12.82 -3.72
CA THR A 213 -1.31 -13.64 -2.64
C THR A 213 0.17 -13.80 -2.85
N PRO A 214 1.01 -13.24 -1.97
CA PRO A 214 2.40 -13.60 -1.97
C PRO A 214 2.52 -15.08 -1.62
N ASP A 215 3.54 -15.75 -2.18
CA ASP A 215 4.11 -16.94 -1.58
C ASP A 215 4.34 -16.68 -0.10
N ARG A 216 3.39 -17.10 0.74
CA ARG A 216 3.45 -16.91 2.19
C ARG A 216 4.60 -17.71 2.78
N ASN A 217 5.09 -18.73 2.06
CA ASN A 217 5.77 -19.88 2.66
C ASN A 217 7.22 -19.64 3.10
N ASP A 218 8.01 -18.76 2.46
CA ASP A 218 9.42 -18.57 2.88
C ASP A 218 9.86 -17.10 2.94
N THR A 219 9.24 -16.19 2.17
CA THR A 219 9.68 -14.78 2.09
C THR A 219 9.00 -13.86 3.10
N PHE A 220 7.86 -14.28 3.67
CA PHE A 220 7.05 -13.47 4.58
C PHE A 220 7.18 -13.90 6.05
N HIS A 221 7.67 -15.11 6.30
CA HIS A 221 7.95 -15.59 7.65
C HIS A 221 9.30 -15.08 8.13
N ASN A 222 9.28 -13.93 8.80
CA ASN A 222 10.42 -13.53 9.62
C ASN A 222 10.28 -14.16 11.00
N ALA A 223 10.36 -15.48 11.02
CA ALA A 223 10.19 -16.27 12.22
C ALA A 223 11.20 -15.84 13.29
N ARG A 224 10.80 -15.98 14.55
CA ARG A 224 11.74 -15.91 15.68
C ARG A 224 12.76 -17.04 15.57
N PRO A 225 13.94 -16.93 16.17
CA PRO A 225 14.88 -18.05 16.24
C PRO A 225 14.19 -19.30 16.83
N GLU A 226 14.24 -20.41 16.10
CA GLU A 226 13.77 -21.69 16.61
C GLU A 226 14.84 -22.29 17.51
N LEU A 227 14.55 -22.47 18.80
CA LEU A 227 15.55 -22.97 19.75
C LEU A 227 16.09 -24.37 19.41
N LEU A 228 15.34 -25.15 18.60
CA LEU A 228 15.77 -26.44 18.10
C LEU A 228 17.02 -26.35 17.22
N ASP A 229 17.15 -25.27 16.46
CA ASP A 229 18.29 -25.05 15.57
C ASP A 229 19.58 -24.69 16.34
N PHE A 230 19.42 -24.26 17.60
CA PHE A 230 20.50 -23.87 18.49
C PHE A 230 20.79 -24.93 19.56
N LEU A 231 20.22 -26.14 19.44
CA LEU A 231 20.52 -27.23 20.37
C LEU A 231 21.83 -27.91 19.99
N ASP A 232 22.74 -28.06 20.95
CA ASP A 232 23.90 -28.93 20.82
C ASP A 232 23.53 -30.42 21.01
N ASP A 233 24.47 -31.32 20.78
CA ASP A 233 24.26 -32.77 20.92
C ASP A 233 24.10 -33.22 22.38
N ALA A 234 24.51 -32.38 23.34
CA ALA A 234 24.32 -32.61 24.77
C ALA A 234 22.95 -32.10 25.27
N GLY A 235 22.17 -31.45 24.41
CA GLY A 235 20.84 -30.92 24.74
C GLY A 235 20.86 -29.54 25.39
N ASN A 236 21.99 -28.82 25.31
CA ASN A 236 22.08 -27.42 25.72
C ASN A 236 21.76 -26.51 24.53
N VAL A 237 21.18 -25.35 24.83
CA VAL A 237 20.89 -24.32 23.81
C VAL A 237 22.07 -23.36 23.73
N ASP A 238 22.56 -23.09 22.52
CA ASP A 238 23.51 -22.02 22.22
C ASP A 238 22.82 -20.64 22.31
N TRP A 239 22.83 -20.08 23.52
CA TRP A 239 22.19 -18.80 23.80
C TRP A 239 22.91 -17.61 23.18
N ASP A 240 24.20 -17.71 22.90
CA ASP A 240 24.95 -16.67 22.19
C ASP A 240 24.52 -16.63 20.73
N GLY A 241 24.35 -17.80 20.09
CA GLY A 241 23.77 -17.91 18.76
C GLY A 241 22.34 -17.37 18.69
N VAL A 242 21.49 -17.70 19.67
CA VAL A 242 20.11 -17.15 19.75
C VAL A 242 20.12 -15.62 19.91
N TRP A 243 21.03 -15.09 20.74
CA TRP A 243 21.18 -13.64 20.92
C TRP A 243 21.68 -12.96 19.64
N ALA A 244 22.66 -13.55 18.96
CA ALA A 244 23.17 -13.05 17.69
C ALA A 244 22.07 -12.97 16.62
N ALA A 245 21.24 -14.01 16.49
CA ALA A 245 20.08 -14.01 15.59
C ALA A 245 19.07 -12.90 15.95
N CYS A 246 18.86 -12.62 17.24
CA CYS A 246 18.05 -11.49 17.68
C CYS A 246 18.67 -10.13 17.28
N GLN A 247 19.99 -9.98 17.38
CA GLN A 247 20.67 -8.73 16.97
C GLN A 247 20.68 -8.55 15.46
N GLU A 248 20.86 -9.62 14.70
CA GLU A 248 20.73 -9.62 13.24
C GLU A 248 19.35 -9.12 12.85
N ARG A 249 18.29 -9.62 13.50
CA ARG A 249 16.92 -9.16 13.25
C ARG A 249 16.75 -7.65 13.46
N LYS A 250 17.30 -7.11 14.56
CA LYS A 250 17.25 -5.66 14.83
C LYS A 250 18.06 -4.84 13.82
N SER A 251 19.16 -5.39 13.34
CA SER A 251 20.01 -4.78 12.32
C SER A 251 19.31 -4.75 10.96
N THR A 252 18.69 -5.85 10.55
CA THR A 252 17.85 -5.92 9.35
C THR A 252 16.67 -4.95 9.43
N ALA A 253 15.99 -4.85 10.58
CA ALA A 253 14.93 -3.86 10.78
C ALA A 253 15.45 -2.41 10.65
N ARG A 254 16.67 -2.13 11.11
CA ARG A 254 17.31 -0.82 10.93
C ARG A 254 17.56 -0.53 9.45
N LEU A 255 18.03 -1.51 8.67
CA LEU A 255 18.20 -1.35 7.21
C LEU A 255 16.87 -1.02 6.53
N TYR A 256 15.77 -1.68 6.91
CA TYR A 256 14.44 -1.37 6.36
C TYR A 256 13.94 0.04 6.75
N PHE A 257 14.27 0.53 7.94
CA PHE A 257 14.02 1.91 8.33
C PHE A 257 14.84 2.90 7.48
N GLU A 258 16.14 2.64 7.28
CA GLU A 258 17.02 3.46 6.45
C GLU A 258 16.55 3.50 4.98
N GLN A 259 15.89 2.44 4.50
CA GLN A 259 15.23 2.35 3.20
C GLN A 259 13.85 3.03 3.14
N GLY A 260 13.35 3.60 4.23
CA GLY A 260 12.02 4.23 4.29
C GLY A 260 10.85 3.25 4.23
N ARG A 261 11.09 1.95 4.46
CA ARG A 261 10.06 0.90 4.49
C ARG A 261 9.39 0.77 5.85
N LEU A 262 10.01 1.33 6.89
CA LEU A 262 9.49 1.40 8.25
C LEU A 262 9.55 2.83 8.76
N THR A 263 8.61 3.17 9.64
CA THR A 263 8.67 4.37 10.47
C THR A 263 9.57 4.14 11.69
N ALA A 264 10.01 5.22 12.33
CA ALA A 264 10.78 5.15 13.58
C ALA A 264 10.00 4.42 14.70
N SER A 265 8.67 4.62 14.75
CA SER A 265 7.79 3.93 15.71
C SER A 265 7.76 2.42 15.46
N GLN A 266 7.61 2.00 14.20
CA GLN A 266 7.62 0.58 13.83
C GLN A 266 8.97 -0.08 14.12
N LEU A 267 10.10 0.59 13.83
CA LEU A 267 11.43 0.10 14.20
C LEU A 267 11.58 -0.11 15.71
N HIS A 268 11.10 0.85 16.51
CA HIS A 268 11.12 0.76 17.97
C HIS A 268 10.27 -0.42 18.48
N GLN A 269 9.08 -0.62 17.89
CA GLN A 269 8.22 -1.74 18.24
C GLN A 269 8.85 -3.10 17.91
N ILE A 270 9.48 -3.24 16.73
CA ILE A 270 10.23 -4.46 16.37
C ILE A 270 11.31 -4.75 17.41
N ARG A 271 12.13 -3.75 17.77
CA ARG A 271 13.18 -3.92 18.80
C ARG A 271 12.59 -4.39 20.13
N LYS A 272 11.50 -3.78 20.58
CA LYS A 272 10.80 -4.16 21.81
C LYS A 272 10.29 -5.60 21.78
N VAL A 273 9.69 -6.03 20.66
CA VAL A 273 9.17 -7.40 20.53
C VAL A 273 10.30 -8.41 20.50
N VAL A 274 11.38 -8.14 19.78
CA VAL A 274 12.58 -9.00 19.78
C VAL A 274 13.18 -9.11 21.18
N ASP A 275 13.31 -7.98 21.90
CA ASP A 275 13.80 -7.97 23.27
C ASP A 275 12.89 -8.72 24.23
N LEU A 276 11.57 -8.54 24.12
CA LEU A 276 10.60 -9.25 24.93
C LEU A 276 10.65 -10.75 24.66
N TRP A 277 10.71 -11.13 23.39
CA TRP A 277 10.84 -12.52 22.99
C TRP A 277 12.09 -13.17 23.59
N PHE A 278 13.25 -12.51 23.55
CA PHE A 278 14.46 -13.04 24.17
C PHE A 278 14.29 -13.14 25.70
N ARG A 279 13.73 -12.12 26.35
CA ARG A 279 13.55 -12.07 27.80
C ARG A 279 12.56 -13.06 28.38
N VAL A 280 11.55 -13.52 27.61
CA VAL A 280 10.70 -14.63 28.09
C VAL A 280 11.51 -15.93 28.23
N HIS A 281 12.71 -15.98 27.61
CA HIS A 281 13.62 -17.11 27.70
C HIS A 281 14.77 -16.91 28.70
N VAL A 282 15.50 -15.80 28.57
CA VAL A 282 16.67 -15.48 29.39
C VAL A 282 16.35 -14.28 30.28
N SER A 283 16.32 -14.50 31.59
CA SER A 283 15.98 -13.47 32.57
C SER A 283 17.18 -12.63 33.02
N GLY A 284 18.40 -13.11 32.77
CA GLY A 284 19.65 -12.47 33.12
C GLY A 284 20.84 -13.36 32.79
N TRP A 285 22.02 -12.96 33.22
CA TRP A 285 23.27 -13.69 33.03
C TRP A 285 24.00 -13.81 34.37
N ASN A 286 24.62 -14.96 34.61
CA ASN A 286 25.51 -15.19 35.74
C ASN A 286 26.88 -14.54 35.45
N GLU A 287 27.72 -14.43 36.50
CA GLU A 287 29.08 -13.87 36.39
C GLU A 287 29.99 -14.67 35.46
N ASP A 288 29.72 -15.96 35.29
CA ASP A 288 30.45 -16.88 34.40
C ASP A 288 29.99 -16.81 32.93
N GLY A 289 29.03 -15.93 32.61
CA GLY A 289 28.46 -15.80 31.27
C GLY A 289 27.36 -16.81 30.94
N SER A 290 26.93 -17.66 31.88
CA SER A 290 25.81 -18.57 31.66
C SER A 290 24.44 -17.85 31.80
N PRO A 291 23.43 -18.21 31.00
CA PRO A 291 22.13 -17.55 31.04
C PRO A 291 21.28 -18.04 32.22
N ILE A 292 20.60 -17.10 32.88
CA ILE A 292 19.61 -17.39 33.92
C ILE A 292 18.27 -17.67 33.25
N LEU A 293 17.97 -18.96 33.10
CA LEU A 293 16.75 -19.42 32.43
C LEU A 293 15.53 -19.32 33.33
N SER A 294 14.38 -19.01 32.73
CA SER A 294 13.11 -19.15 33.45
C SER A 294 12.78 -20.63 33.69
N GLY A 295 12.22 -20.98 34.85
CA GLY A 295 11.89 -22.37 35.21
C GLY A 295 11.13 -23.18 34.14
N PRO A 296 10.15 -22.60 33.42
CA PRO A 296 9.43 -23.33 32.37
C PRO A 296 10.27 -23.57 31.10
N ILE A 297 11.42 -22.90 30.90
CA ILE A 297 12.36 -23.20 29.82
C ILE A 297 13.10 -24.50 30.04
N ILE A 298 13.51 -24.78 31.27
CA ILE A 298 14.27 -25.99 31.59
C ILE A 298 13.48 -27.24 31.15
N ASN A 299 12.17 -27.26 31.45
CA ASN A 299 11.27 -28.33 31.02
C ASN A 299 11.02 -28.36 29.51
N MET A 300 10.97 -27.19 28.86
CA MET A 300 10.80 -27.10 27.41
C MET A 300 12.00 -27.63 26.65
N VAL A 301 13.22 -27.27 27.08
CA VAL A 301 14.48 -27.76 26.49
C VAL A 301 14.55 -29.28 26.64
N ALA A 302 14.24 -29.82 27.82
CA ALA A 302 14.18 -31.28 28.01
C ALA A 302 13.17 -31.97 27.07
N LYS A 303 12.04 -31.32 26.78
CA LYS A 303 11.05 -31.84 25.81
C LYS A 303 11.57 -31.75 24.37
N MET A 304 12.21 -30.64 24.00
CA MET A 304 12.82 -30.42 22.68
C MET A 304 13.92 -31.44 22.38
N VAL A 305 14.78 -31.74 23.36
CA VAL A 305 15.81 -32.80 23.25
C VAL A 305 15.15 -34.16 22.96
N ASN A 306 14.06 -34.49 23.67
CA ASN A 306 13.30 -35.70 23.42
C ASN A 306 12.63 -35.72 22.02
N GLU A 307 12.17 -34.58 21.51
CA GLU A 307 11.58 -34.44 20.18
C GLU A 307 12.65 -34.59 19.08
N ARG A 308 13.84 -34.00 19.24
CA ARG A 308 14.99 -34.17 18.34
C ARG A 308 15.47 -35.62 18.30
N ALA A 309 15.55 -36.28 19.45
CA ALA A 309 15.88 -37.71 19.54
C ALA A 309 14.87 -38.58 18.77
N LYS A 310 13.57 -38.28 18.87
CA LYS A 310 12.50 -38.96 18.13
C LYS A 310 12.52 -38.69 16.62
N ALA A 311 12.94 -37.49 16.20
CA ALA A 311 13.11 -37.14 14.79
C ALA A 311 14.31 -37.88 14.18
N SER A 312 15.43 -37.96 14.93
CA SER A 312 16.62 -38.72 14.56
C SER A 312 16.38 -40.24 14.51
N SER A 313 15.44 -40.77 15.30
CA SER A 313 15.13 -42.21 15.35
C SER A 313 14.07 -42.68 14.34
N LYS A 314 13.49 -41.78 13.53
CA LYS A 314 12.53 -42.19 12.50
C LYS A 314 13.30 -42.75 11.30
N PRO A 315 13.03 -44.00 10.85
CA PRO A 315 13.57 -44.48 9.58
C PRO A 315 13.10 -43.54 8.46
N PRO A 316 13.87 -43.38 7.37
CA PRO A 316 13.45 -42.57 6.24
C PRO A 316 12.06 -43.03 5.82
N VAL A 317 11.14 -42.08 5.70
CA VAL A 317 9.78 -42.35 5.24
C VAL A 317 9.91 -43.02 3.88
N LYS A 318 9.69 -44.34 3.80
CA LYS A 318 9.39 -44.99 2.53
C LYS A 318 8.13 -44.30 2.04
N ILE A 319 8.27 -43.50 0.98
CA ILE A 319 7.14 -43.01 0.19
C ILE A 319 6.30 -44.26 -0.10
N PRO A 320 5.01 -44.30 0.27
CA PRO A 320 4.17 -45.43 -0.08
C PRO A 320 4.22 -45.58 -1.60
N ASP A 321 4.49 -46.78 -2.11
CA ASP A 321 4.37 -47.04 -3.54
C ASP A 321 2.99 -46.53 -3.99
N SER A 322 2.99 -45.62 -4.95
CA SER A 322 1.77 -45.02 -5.48
C SER A 322 0.77 -46.13 -5.80
N PRO A 323 -0.49 -46.07 -5.33
CA PRO A 323 -1.50 -47.09 -5.62
C PRO A 323 -2.04 -46.98 -7.06
N TRP A 324 -1.24 -46.42 -7.97
CA TRP A 324 -1.53 -46.19 -9.37
C TRP A 324 -1.06 -47.40 -10.18
N TYR A 325 -1.98 -47.96 -10.97
CA TYR A 325 -1.69 -48.77 -12.13
C TYR A 325 -2.68 -48.38 -13.23
N GLU A 326 -2.26 -48.58 -14.48
CA GLU A 326 -3.00 -48.24 -15.69
C GLU A 326 -4.41 -48.88 -15.68
N GLY A 327 -5.46 -48.10 -15.98
CA GLY A 327 -6.85 -48.55 -16.04
C GLY A 327 -7.72 -48.34 -14.77
N LYS A 328 -7.18 -47.78 -13.68
CA LYS A 328 -7.93 -47.62 -12.41
C LYS A 328 -9.12 -46.63 -12.47
N TRP A 329 -9.11 -45.68 -13.41
CA TRP A 329 -10.09 -44.58 -13.47
C TRP A 329 -10.96 -44.58 -14.74
N ASP A 330 -10.79 -45.56 -15.63
CA ASP A 330 -11.49 -45.60 -16.92
C ASP A 330 -12.96 -46.01 -16.82
N ASN A 331 -13.43 -46.45 -15.64
CA ASN A 331 -14.82 -46.86 -15.42
C ASN A 331 -15.69 -45.80 -14.72
N LEU A 332 -15.16 -44.61 -14.39
CA LEU A 332 -15.92 -43.58 -13.68
C LEU A 332 -16.93 -42.80 -14.54
N GLN A 333 -16.96 -43.01 -15.85
CA GLN A 333 -17.91 -42.32 -16.74
C GLN A 333 -19.23 -43.06 -16.98
N GLU A 334 -19.39 -44.33 -16.57
CA GLU A 334 -20.66 -45.07 -16.76
C GLU A 334 -21.61 -45.04 -15.55
N GLU A 335 -21.14 -44.75 -14.34
CA GLU A 335 -21.98 -44.79 -13.13
C GLU A 335 -22.76 -43.49 -12.83
N VAL A 336 -22.37 -42.35 -13.42
CA VAL A 336 -23.06 -41.06 -13.19
C VAL A 336 -24.28 -40.86 -14.11
N LEU A 337 -24.39 -41.63 -15.20
CA LEU A 337 -25.55 -41.55 -16.11
C LEU A 337 -26.73 -42.48 -15.73
N ARG A 338 -26.63 -43.26 -14.63
CA ARG A 338 -27.74 -44.12 -14.14
C ARG A 338 -28.47 -43.59 -12.91
N SER A 339 -28.03 -42.49 -12.30
CA SER A 339 -28.63 -41.96 -11.06
C SER A 339 -29.56 -40.74 -11.25
N VAL A 340 -29.84 -40.34 -12.50
CA VAL A 340 -30.88 -39.34 -12.83
C VAL A 340 -31.95 -39.99 -13.71
N SER A 341 -32.73 -40.90 -13.12
CA SER A 341 -34.05 -41.33 -13.60
C SER A 341 -34.76 -42.11 -12.48
N PHE A 342 -35.46 -41.41 -11.60
CA PHE A 342 -36.88 -41.57 -11.26
C PHE A 342 -37.26 -40.62 -10.12
#